data_AF-A0A969ICX7-F1
#
_entry.id   AF-A0A969ICX7-F1
#
_cell.length_a   1.000
_cell.length_b   1.000
_cell.length_c   1.000
_cell.angle_alpha   90.00
_cell.angle_beta   90.00
_cell.angle_gamma   90.00
#
_symmetry.space_group_name_H-M   'P 1'
#
loop_
_entity.id
_entity.type
_entity.pdbx_description
1 polymer ?
#
loop_
_entity_poly.entity_id
_entity_poly.type
_entity_poly.pdbx_seq_one_letter_code
_entity_poly.pdbx_strand_id
1 'polypeptide(L)' 'MNLQQRIYLLSRLGQYILSHDADWQSAKERAGWQNGWFIPQFVDLAAENIATQFFTKKKKLEKWAGCYRLPTITDQPK' A
#
# COMPACT_ATOMS: atom_id res chain seq x y z
N MET A 1 0.81 -5.23 -16.58
CA MET A 1 -0.07 -5.55 -15.43
C MET A 1 -1.42 -4.87 -15.62
N ASN A 2 -2.54 -5.56 -15.38
CA ASN A 2 -3.89 -5.00 -15.55
C ASN A 2 -4.45 -4.34 -14.27
N LEU A 3 -5.55 -3.60 -14.39
CA LEU A 3 -6.17 -2.86 -13.28
C LEU A 3 -6.58 -3.76 -12.12
N GLN A 4 -7.15 -4.93 -12.39
CA GLN A 4 -7.58 -5.86 -11.35
C GLN A 4 -6.40 -6.45 -10.58
N GLN A 5 -5.29 -6.76 -11.26
CA GLN A 5 -4.04 -7.21 -10.63
C GLN A 5 -3.47 -6.13 -9.71
N ARG A 6 -3.47 -4.85 -10.14
CA ARG A 6 -3.05 -3.73 -9.29
C ARG A 6 -3.91 -3.61 -8.03
N ILE A 7 -5.23 -3.65 -8.19
CA ILE A 7 -6.17 -3.57 -7.07
C ILE A 7 -5.94 -4.74 -6.09
N TYR A 8 -5.74 -5.95 -6.62
CA TYR A 8 -5.43 -7.12 -5.81
C TYR A 8 -4.12 -6.94 -5.03
N LEU A 9 -3.04 -6.51 -5.69
CA LEU A 9 -1.74 -6.29 -5.04
C LEU A 9 -1.80 -5.19 -3.98
N LEU A 10 -2.50 -4.08 -4.23
CA LEU A 10 -2.73 -3.05 -3.24
C LEU A 10 -3.48 -3.60 -2.02
N SER A 11 -4.52 -4.41 -2.25
CA SER A 11 -5.24 -5.07 -1.15
C SER A 11 -4.37 -6.02 -0.35
N ARG A 12 -3.48 -6.77 -1.00
CA ARG A 12 -2.51 -7.66 -0.33
C ARG A 12 -1.46 -6.86 0.45
N LEU A 13 -0.99 -5.74 -0.10
CA LEU A 13 -0.08 -4.83 0.58
C LEU A 13 -0.70 -4.25 1.85
N GLY A 14 -1.96 -3.81 1.78
CA GLY A 14 -2.69 -3.34 2.97
C GLY A 14 -2.79 -4.41 4.06
N GLN A 15 -3.04 -5.67 3.67
CA GLN A 15 -3.04 -6.79 4.62
C GLN A 15 -1.67 -7.05 5.22
N TYR A 16 -0.61 -6.99 4.41
CA TYR A 16 0.77 -7.22 4.83
C TYR A 16 1.26 -6.14 5.83
N ILE A 17 0.93 -4.88 5.57
CA ILE A 17 1.24 -3.78 6.52
C ILE A 17 0.59 -4.03 7.89
N LEU A 18 -0.63 -4.56 7.91
CA LEU A 18 -1.41 -4.82 9.12
C LEU A 18 -1.14 -6.19 9.76
N SER A 19 -0.34 -7.07 9.14
CA SER A 19 -0.11 -8.42 9.64
C SER A 19 0.97 -8.52 10.72
N HIS A 20 1.59 -7.40 11.09
CA HIS A 20 2.73 -7.34 12.01
C HIS A 20 3.89 -8.29 11.60
N ASP A 21 4.06 -8.49 10.30
CA ASP A 21 5.09 -9.35 9.75
C ASP A 21 6.50 -8.88 10.15
N ALA A 22 7.38 -9.81 10.53
CA ALA A 22 8.69 -9.49 11.09
C ALA A 22 9.59 -8.76 10.08
N ASP A 23 9.50 -9.10 8.79
CA ASP A 23 10.28 -8.44 7.75
C ASP A 23 9.80 -7.00 7.55
N TRP A 24 8.49 -6.76 7.66
CA TRP A 24 7.92 -5.41 7.63
C TRP A 24 8.37 -4.56 8.82
N GLN A 25 8.36 -5.12 10.04
CA GLN A 25 8.87 -4.42 11.22
C GLN A 25 10.35 -4.04 11.05
N SER A 26 11.17 -5.02 10.65
CA SER A 26 12.61 -4.84 10.44
C SER A 26 12.92 -3.80 9.36
N ALA A 27 12.12 -3.75 8.30
CA ALA A 27 12.28 -2.77 7.23
C ALA A 27 12.06 -1.32 7.72
N LYS A 28 11.05 -1.09 8.56
CA LYS A 28 10.79 0.24 9.14
C LYS A 28 11.89 0.67 10.10
N GLU A 29 12.35 -0.23 10.96
CA GLU A 29 13.46 0.05 11.88
C GLU A 29 14.73 0.43 11.12
N ARG A 30 15.08 -0.37 10.10
CA ARG A 30 16.22 -0.09 9.23
C ARG A 30 16.08 1.27 8.52
N ALA A 31 14.88 1.62 8.04
CA ALA A 31 14.64 2.91 7.41
C ALA A 31 14.93 4.08 8.36
N GLY A 32 14.47 3.98 9.61
CA GLY A 32 14.75 4.97 10.65
C GLY A 32 16.22 5.08 11.01
N TRP A 33 16.95 3.96 11.06
CA TRP A 33 18.41 3.97 11.28
C TRP A 33 19.19 4.60 10.13
N GLN A 34 18.75 4.35 8.89
CA GLN A 34 19.42 4.89 7.70
C GLN A 34 19.10 6.36 7.44
N ASN A 35 17.91 6.82 7.85
CA ASN A 35 17.49 8.20 7.67
C ASN A 35 16.49 8.60 8.77
N GLY A 36 16.92 9.54 9.62
CA GLY A 36 16.13 10.03 10.76
C GLY A 36 14.79 10.71 10.41
N TRP A 37 14.49 10.93 9.13
CA TRP A 37 13.15 11.36 8.69
C TRP A 37 12.12 10.23 8.80
N PHE A 38 12.56 8.97 8.80
CA PHE A 38 11.69 7.78 8.91
C PHE A 38 11.57 7.30 10.36
N ILE A 39 11.07 8.17 11.24
CA ILE A 39 10.76 7.82 12.63
C ILE A 39 9.75 6.66 12.63
N PRO A 40 10.07 5.47 13.21
CA PRO A 40 9.23 4.28 13.08
C PRO A 40 7.77 4.50 13.48
N GLN A 41 7.53 5.25 14.55
CA GLN A 41 6.17 5.55 15.03
C GLN A 41 5.35 6.37 14.03
N PHE A 42 5.99 7.28 13.27
CA PHE A 42 5.30 8.04 12.22
C PHE A 42 5.10 7.20 10.96
N VAL A 43 6.06 6.34 10.62
CA VAL A 43 5.90 5.37 9.54
C VAL A 43 4.72 4.44 9.84
N ASP A 44 4.60 3.98 11.08
CA ASP A 44 3.48 3.14 11.53
C ASP A 44 2.15 3.84 11.40
N LEU A 45 2.03 5.03 11.99
CA LEU A 45 0.79 5.80 11.92
C LEU A 45 0.36 6.04 10.47
N ALA A 46 1.30 6.43 9.59
CA ALA A 46 1.01 6.67 8.18
C ALA A 46 0.62 5.39 7.45
N ALA A 47 1.40 4.31 7.62
CA ALA A 47 1.18 3.04 6.93
C ALA A 47 -0.14 2.38 7.35
N GLU A 48 -0.48 2.39 8.65
CA GLU A 48 -1.75 1.87 9.15
C GLU A 48 -2.94 2.64 8.59
N ASN A 49 -2.87 3.99 8.55
CA ASN A 49 -3.91 4.80 7.94
C ASN A 49 -4.06 4.51 6.44
N ILE A 50 -2.95 4.40 5.70
CA ILE A 50 -2.97 4.06 4.28
C ILE A 50 -3.62 2.69 4.07
N ALA A 51 -3.18 1.69 4.84
CA ALA A 51 -3.67 0.32 4.74
C ALA A 51 -5.17 0.22 5.04
N THR A 52 -5.61 0.80 6.16
CA THR A 52 -7.00 0.71 6.64
C THR A 52 -7.97 1.52 5.80
N GLN A 53 -7.59 2.73 5.39
CA GLN A 53 -8.50 3.63 4.69
C GLN A 53 -8.59 3.36 3.19
N PHE A 54 -7.48 2.96 2.56
CA PHE A 54 -7.37 2.84 1.11
C PHE A 54 -7.20 1.40 0.63
N PHE A 55 -6.27 0.64 1.20
CA PHE A 55 -5.80 -0.60 0.57
C PHE A 55 -6.62 -1.85 0.93
N THR A 56 -6.95 -2.07 2.20
CA THR A 56 -7.57 -3.33 2.68
C THR A 56 -8.99 -3.57 2.15
N LYS A 57 -9.64 -2.54 1.59
CA LYS A 57 -11.02 -2.64 1.08
C LYS A 57 -11.01 -2.66 -0.46
N LYS A 58 -10.87 -3.85 -1.05
CA LYS A 58 -10.91 -4.06 -2.52
C LYS A 58 -12.05 -3.30 -3.22
N LYS A 59 -13.28 -3.38 -2.68
CA LYS A 59 -14.45 -2.66 -3.23
C LYS A 59 -14.28 -1.13 -3.25
N LYS A 60 -13.59 -0.55 -2.25
CA LYS A 60 -13.29 0.90 -2.24
C LYS A 60 -12.32 1.25 -3.35
N LEU A 61 -11.28 0.44 -3.57
CA LEU A 61 -10.34 0.61 -4.68
C LEU A 61 -11.02 0.47 -6.04
N GLU A 62 -11.89 -0.52 -6.21
CA GLU A 62 -12.69 -0.71 -7.43
C GLU A 62 -13.59 0.50 -7.71
N LYS A 63 -14.31 0.99 -6.69
CA LYS A 63 -15.13 2.19 -6.79
C LYS A 63 -14.30 3.42 -7.16
N TRP A 64 -13.18 3.62 -6.46
CA TRP A 64 -12.30 4.75 -6.67
C TRP A 64 -11.70 4.75 -8.09
N ALA A 65 -11.18 3.61 -8.55
CA ALA A 65 -10.68 3.45 -9.91
C ALA A 65 -11.77 3.71 -10.96
N GLY A 66 -13.02 3.30 -10.68
CA GLY A 66 -14.17 3.56 -11.53
C GLY A 66 -14.46 5.05 -11.73
N CYS A 67 -14.26 5.88 -10.71
CA CYS A 67 -14.45 7.34 -10.81
C CYS A 67 -13.52 8.00 -11.83
N TYR A 68 -12.32 7.43 -12.06
CA TYR A 68 -11.33 7.98 -12.99
C TYR A 68 -11.31 7.27 -14.34
N ARG A 69 -12.22 6.30 -14.58
CA ARG A 69 -12.30 5.51 -15.83
C ARG A 69 -10.92 4.99 -16.26
N LEU A 70 -10.16 4.45 -15.31
CA LEU A 70 -8.81 3.97 -15.56
C LEU A 70 -8.83 2.83 -16.61
N PRO A 71 -7.87 2.79 -17.55
CA PRO A 71 -7.81 1.73 -18.54
C PRO A 71 -7.48 0.39 -17.87
N THR A 72 -8.10 -0.68 -18.37
CA THR A 72 -7.90 -2.05 -17.87
C THR A 72 -6.45 -2.50 -18.03
N ILE A 73 -5.79 -2.11 -19.12
CA ILE A 73 -4.38 -2.39 -19.39
C ILE A 73 -3.65 -1.06 -19.44
N THR A 74 -2.53 -0.95 -18.74
CA THR A 74 -1.62 0.18 -18.90
C THR A 74 -0.47 -0.30 -19.77
N ASP A 75 -0.41 0.20 -20.99
CA ASP A 75 0.44 -0.34 -22.06
C ASP A 75 1.85 0.24 -22.11
N GLN A 76 2.27 1.03 -21.12
CA GLN A 76 3.61 1.62 -21.15
C GLN A 76 4.31 1.65 -19.79
N PRO A 77 5.60 1.26 -19.73
CA PRO A 77 6.48 1.69 -18.66
C PRO A 77 6.74 3.19 -18.85
N LYS A 78 6.46 3.99 -17.84
CA LYS A 78 7.08 5.31 -17.71
C LYS A 78 8.24 5.19 -16.75
#